data_AF-A0A2V9JRG8-F1
#
_entry.id   AF-A0A2V9JRG8-F1
#
_cell.length_a   1.000
_cell.length_b   1.000
_cell.length_c   1.000
_cell.angle_alpha   90.00
_cell.angle_beta   90.00
_cell.angle_gamma   90.00
#
_symmetry.space_group_name_H-M   'P 1'
#
loop_
_entity.id
_entity.type
_entity.pdbx_description
1 polymer ?
#
loop_
_entity_poly.entity_id
_entity_poly.type
_entity_poly.pdbx_seq_one_letter_code
_entity_poly.pdbx_strand_id
1 'polypeptide(L)'
;MSGFFSDWNRRQFLTRAGLVSTVASAAGGFSMRNLFAARGDVGRKTVYSYSALGVRPLINAAGTYTVLSASLLPREVAEAMQEAARHYVSIPELHEAVGKRIAALTGAEAALVTAGAASALTLGTAACVAGKDPDKIKRIPDTTGMKNEVIIQKLHRFGSDHAVRAVGTR
;
A
#
# COMPACT_ATOMS: atom_id res chain seq x y z
N MET A 1 -45.41 28.84 27.87
CA MET A 1 -44.18 28.90 27.05
C MET A 1 -43.62 27.49 26.94
N SER A 2 -44.21 26.65 26.08
CA SER A 2 -43.85 25.24 25.96
C SER A 2 -43.81 24.83 24.49
N GLY A 3 -42.67 24.30 24.06
CA GLY A 3 -42.55 23.39 22.91
C GLY A 3 -42.27 24.02 21.55
N PHE A 4 -41.02 24.40 21.27
CA PHE A 4 -40.56 24.74 19.90
C PHE A 4 -39.51 23.76 19.33
N PHE A 5 -39.17 22.67 20.03
CA PHE A 5 -38.09 21.75 19.61
C PHE A 5 -38.41 20.26 19.81
N SER A 6 -39.64 19.79 19.55
CA SER A 6 -40.00 18.38 19.84
C SER A 6 -40.10 17.42 18.65
N ASP A 7 -40.11 17.84 17.39
CA ASP A 7 -40.40 16.91 16.27
C ASP A 7 -39.38 16.98 15.12
N TRP A 8 -38.10 16.74 15.42
CA TRP A 8 -37.08 16.55 14.40
C TRP A 8 -36.87 15.05 14.09
N ASN A 9 -37.43 14.58 12.97
CA ASN A 9 -37.30 13.19 12.53
C ASN A 9 -36.43 13.08 11.26
N ARG A 10 -35.45 12.16 11.28
CA ARG A 10 -34.50 11.86 10.18
C ARG A 10 -35.19 11.62 8.83
N ARG A 11 -36.41 11.05 8.85
CA ARG A 11 -37.23 10.84 7.66
C ARG A 11 -37.75 12.15 7.05
N GLN A 12 -38.18 13.09 7.89
CA GLN A 12 -38.68 14.39 7.42
C GLN A 12 -37.57 15.27 6.85
N PHE A 13 -36.34 15.16 7.36
CA PHE A 13 -35.17 15.85 6.81
C PHE A 13 -34.88 15.42 5.38
N LEU A 14 -34.84 14.11 5.10
CA LEU A 14 -34.56 13.59 3.75
C LEU A 14 -35.68 13.95 2.76
N THR A 15 -36.94 13.91 3.20
CA THR A 15 -38.07 14.31 2.35
C THR A 15 -38.08 15.81 2.05
N ARG A 16 -37.76 16.67 3.03
CA ARG A 16 -37.72 18.12 2.83
C ARG A 16 -36.47 18.58 2.08
N ALA A 17 -35.32 17.96 2.31
CA ALA A 17 -34.09 18.23 1.56
C ALA A 17 -34.21 17.85 0.08
N GLY A 18 -34.91 16.74 -0.22
CA GLY A 18 -35.17 16.31 -1.60
C GLY A 18 -36.06 17.28 -2.41
N LEU A 19 -36.99 17.97 -1.75
CA LEU A 19 -37.86 18.98 -2.39
C LEU A 19 -37.13 20.30 -2.70
N VAL A 20 -36.12 20.66 -1.91
CA VAL A 20 -35.28 21.86 -2.17
C VAL A 20 -34.43 21.65 -3.44
N SER A 21 -33.94 20.43 -3.70
CA SER A 21 -33.22 20.12 -4.93
C SER A 21 -34.06 20.19 -6.20
N THR A 22 -35.36 19.88 -6.13
CA THR A 22 -36.25 19.94 -7.30
C THR A 22 -36.66 21.37 -7.66
N VAL A 23 -36.88 22.25 -6.68
CA VAL A 23 -37.21 23.66 -6.94
C VAL A 23 -36.00 24.43 -7.49
N ALA A 24 -34.79 24.12 -7.04
CA ALA A 24 -33.56 24.67 -7.60
C ALA A 24 -33.32 24.26 -9.06
N SER A 25 -33.95 23.17 -9.53
CA SER A 25 -33.83 22.68 -10.91
C SER A 25 -34.80 23.39 -11.87
N ALA A 26 -35.89 23.98 -11.38
CA ALA A 26 -36.95 24.56 -12.22
C ALA A 26 -36.79 26.08 -12.44
N ALA A 27 -36.10 26.81 -11.57
CA ALA A 27 -36.05 28.28 -11.62
C ALA A 27 -34.76 28.88 -12.21
N GLY A 28 -33.72 28.09 -12.50
CA GLY A 28 -32.50 28.65 -13.06
C GLY A 28 -31.41 27.64 -13.34
N GLY A 29 -31.40 27.13 -14.57
CA GLY A 29 -30.17 26.91 -15.34
C GLY A 29 -29.02 26.12 -14.71
N PHE A 30 -29.24 25.29 -13.69
CA PHE A 30 -28.20 24.42 -13.15
C PHE A 30 -28.08 23.17 -14.02
N SER A 31 -27.61 23.39 -15.24
CA SER A 31 -27.17 22.34 -16.14
C SER A 31 -26.13 21.50 -15.40
N MET A 32 -26.49 20.27 -15.01
CA MET A 32 -25.58 19.29 -14.42
C MET A 32 -24.36 19.05 -15.32
N ARG A 33 -24.46 19.42 -16.60
CA ARG A 33 -23.38 19.43 -17.60
C ARG A 33 -22.24 20.41 -17.24
N ASN A 34 -22.52 21.52 -16.55
CA ASN A 34 -21.51 22.52 -16.20
C ASN A 34 -20.80 22.24 -14.86
N LEU A 35 -21.36 21.41 -13.98
CA LEU A 35 -20.67 21.05 -12.73
C LEU A 35 -19.47 20.12 -12.96
N PHE A 36 -19.53 19.30 -14.01
CA PHE A 36 -18.42 18.44 -14.41
C PHE A 36 -17.47 19.07 -15.42
N ALA A 37 -17.86 20.20 -16.04
CA ALA A 37 -17.06 20.89 -17.06
C ALA A 37 -16.00 21.84 -16.48
N ALA A 38 -16.10 22.22 -15.21
CA ALA A 38 -15.13 23.07 -14.54
C ALA A 38 -14.10 22.25 -13.72
N ARG A 39 -13.53 21.18 -14.31
CA ARG A 39 -12.19 20.75 -13.91
C ARG A 39 -11.22 21.45 -14.83
N GLY A 40 -10.74 22.60 -14.36
CA GLY A 40 -9.69 23.36 -14.99
C GLY A 40 -8.54 22.44 -15.41
N ASP A 41 -8.13 22.65 -16.64
CA ASP A 41 -6.86 22.24 -17.19
C ASP A 41 -5.75 22.86 -16.31
N VAL A 42 -5.33 22.14 -15.27
CA VAL A 42 -4.10 22.46 -14.58
C VAL A 42 -2.99 21.93 -15.47
N GLY A 43 -2.56 22.79 -16.38
CA GLY A 43 -1.39 22.63 -17.21
C GLY A 43 -0.17 22.27 -16.38
N ARG A 44 0.02 20.98 -16.16
CA ARG A 44 1.29 20.34 -15.92
C ARG A 44 1.28 19.15 -16.84
N LYS A 45 2.05 19.21 -17.93
CA LYS A 45 2.36 18.02 -18.76
C LYS A 45 2.97 16.97 -17.82
N THR A 46 2.13 16.10 -17.28
CA THR A 46 2.58 14.95 -16.49
C THR A 46 3.38 14.07 -17.40
N VAL A 47 4.62 13.81 -17.03
CA VAL A 47 5.57 13.00 -17.79
C VAL A 47 4.97 11.63 -18.13
N TYR A 48 4.11 11.05 -17.27
CA TYR A 48 3.13 10.02 -17.62
C TYR A 48 1.97 10.07 -16.61
N SER A 49 0.70 10.15 -17.04
CA SER A 49 -0.46 10.03 -16.15
C SER A 49 -1.14 8.67 -16.31
N TYR A 50 -1.73 8.11 -15.25
CA TYR A 50 -2.52 6.87 -15.36
C TYR A 50 -3.65 6.99 -16.40
N SER A 51 -4.21 8.18 -16.56
CA SER A 51 -5.22 8.50 -17.57
C SER A 51 -4.70 8.32 -19.01
N ALA A 52 -3.42 8.65 -19.27
CA ALA A 52 -2.80 8.42 -20.58
C ALA A 52 -2.66 6.92 -20.91
N LEU A 53 -2.62 6.06 -19.88
CA LEU A 53 -2.65 4.61 -20.00
C LEU A 53 -4.10 4.05 -20.02
N GLY A 54 -5.13 4.89 -20.02
CA GLY A 54 -6.53 4.48 -19.93
C GLY A 54 -6.94 3.93 -18.55
N VAL A 55 -6.09 4.11 -17.52
CA VAL A 55 -6.32 3.59 -16.17
C VAL A 55 -6.99 4.67 -15.32
N ARG A 56 -8.14 4.33 -14.72
CA ARG A 56 -8.90 5.22 -13.84
C ARG A 56 -8.30 5.21 -12.41
N PRO A 57 -7.88 6.37 -11.87
CA PRO A 57 -7.51 6.46 -10.46
C PRO A 57 -8.68 6.17 -9.52
N LEU A 58 -8.39 5.61 -8.35
CA LEU A 58 -9.37 5.26 -7.33
C LEU A 58 -9.00 5.82 -5.96
N ILE A 59 -9.99 5.90 -5.06
CA ILE A 59 -9.76 6.15 -3.63
C ILE A 59 -9.67 4.78 -2.96
N ASN A 60 -8.49 4.42 -2.45
CA ASN A 60 -8.28 3.16 -1.74
C ASN A 60 -8.68 3.31 -0.26
N ALA A 61 -9.89 2.85 0.08
CA ALA A 61 -10.37 2.75 1.46
C ALA A 61 -10.33 1.31 2.01
N ALA A 62 -9.68 0.38 1.30
CA ALA A 62 -9.59 -1.03 1.66
C ALA A 62 -8.30 -1.38 2.46
N GLY A 63 -7.47 -0.38 2.77
CA GLY A 63 -6.20 -0.55 3.48
C GLY A 63 -5.01 -0.82 2.54
N THR A 64 -4.03 -1.58 3.02
CA THR A 64 -2.73 -1.79 2.34
C THR A 64 -2.76 -2.93 1.32
N TYR A 65 -3.83 -3.04 0.53
CA TYR A 65 -3.94 -4.10 -0.46
C TYR A 65 -3.02 -3.85 -1.65
N THR A 66 -2.04 -4.73 -1.87
CA THR A 66 -1.05 -4.64 -2.94
C THR A 66 -1.69 -4.58 -4.33
N VAL A 67 -2.80 -5.29 -4.55
CA VAL A 67 -3.55 -5.24 -5.82
C VAL A 67 -4.08 -3.83 -6.13
N LEU A 68 -4.22 -2.97 -5.11
CA LEU A 68 -4.65 -1.57 -5.22
C LEU A 68 -3.48 -0.59 -5.07
N SER A 69 -2.25 -1.02 -5.36
CA SER A 69 -0.99 -0.26 -5.18
C SER A 69 -0.60 0.07 -3.73
N ALA A 70 -1.18 -0.64 -2.76
CA ALA A 70 -0.95 -0.41 -1.33
C ALA A 70 -1.31 1.03 -0.91
N SER A 71 -0.38 1.73 -0.24
CA SER A 71 -0.57 3.09 0.30
C SER A 71 0.14 4.13 -0.56
N LEU A 72 -0.39 5.35 -0.56
CA LEU A 72 0.28 6.49 -1.18
C LEU A 72 1.53 6.87 -0.37
N LEU A 73 2.59 7.26 -1.07
CA LEU A 73 3.81 7.77 -0.44
C LEU A 73 3.55 9.14 0.19
N PRO A 74 3.98 9.37 1.44
CA PRO A 74 4.07 10.72 2.00
C PRO A 74 4.95 11.62 1.12
N ARG A 75 4.69 12.92 1.12
CA ARG A 75 5.35 13.89 0.23
C ARG A 75 6.87 13.88 0.44
N GLU A 76 7.30 13.89 1.69
CA GLU A 76 8.69 13.85 2.12
C GLU A 76 9.42 12.60 1.61
N VAL A 77 8.73 11.46 1.51
CA VAL A 77 9.32 10.22 0.97
C VAL A 77 9.48 10.32 -0.53
N ALA A 78 8.48 10.86 -1.24
CA ALA A 78 8.56 11.07 -2.68
C ALA A 78 9.70 12.03 -3.05
N GLU A 79 9.89 13.11 -2.29
CA GLU A 79 10.99 14.07 -2.47
C GLU A 79 12.35 13.39 -2.21
N ALA A 80 12.48 12.60 -1.15
CA ALA A 80 13.71 11.84 -0.86
C ALA A 80 14.05 10.83 -1.97
N MET A 81 13.06 10.12 -2.52
CA MET A 81 13.27 9.19 -3.65
C MET A 81 13.73 9.93 -4.91
N GLN A 82 13.17 11.11 -5.19
CA GLN A 82 13.60 11.94 -6.33
C GLN A 82 15.04 12.42 -6.19
N GLU A 83 15.47 12.75 -4.97
CA GLU A 83 16.85 13.11 -4.71
C GLU A 83 17.78 11.91 -4.83
N ALA A 84 17.43 10.77 -4.21
CA ALA A 84 18.23 9.55 -4.26
C ALA A 84 18.48 9.05 -5.70
N ALA A 85 17.52 9.25 -6.61
CA ALA A 85 17.64 8.87 -8.02
C ALA A 85 18.75 9.61 -8.79
N ARG A 86 19.36 10.65 -8.21
CA ARG A 86 20.43 11.46 -8.83
C ARG A 86 21.84 10.97 -8.48
N HIS A 87 21.97 9.99 -7.59
CA HIS A 87 23.25 9.56 -7.04
C HIS A 87 23.43 8.05 -7.19
N TYR A 88 24.68 7.63 -7.42
CA TYR A 88 25.07 6.23 -7.28
C TYR A 88 25.66 6.02 -5.89
N VAL A 89 25.32 4.90 -5.26
CA VAL A 89 25.83 4.53 -3.93
C VAL A 89 26.17 3.04 -3.89
N SER A 90 27.04 2.66 -2.95
CA SER A 90 27.28 1.26 -2.61
C SER A 90 26.03 0.68 -1.93
N ILE A 91 25.37 -0.29 -2.56
CA ILE A 91 24.20 -0.96 -1.99
C ILE A 91 24.52 -1.68 -0.66
N PRO A 92 25.67 -2.35 -0.50
CA PRO A 92 26.06 -2.91 0.80
C PRO A 92 26.12 -1.86 1.92
N GLU A 93 26.74 -0.70 1.67
CA GLU A 93 26.83 0.38 2.66
C GLU A 93 25.45 0.96 2.99
N LEU A 94 24.61 1.14 1.98
CA LEU A 94 23.23 1.60 2.16
C LEU A 94 22.42 0.60 3.01
N HIS A 95 22.52 -0.70 2.72
CA HIS A 95 21.87 -1.73 3.52
C HIS A 95 22.34 -1.73 4.98
N GLU A 96 23.64 -1.57 5.22
CA GLU A 96 24.18 -1.49 6.58
C GLU A 96 23.64 -0.26 7.33
N ALA A 97 23.68 0.91 6.70
CA ALA A 97 23.22 2.16 7.30
C ALA A 97 21.71 2.12 7.62
N VAL A 98 20.90 1.68 6.66
CA VAL A 98 19.44 1.57 6.84
C VAL A 98 19.09 0.48 7.85
N GLY A 99 19.79 -0.65 7.82
CA GLY A 99 19.63 -1.74 8.77
C GLY A 99 19.87 -1.28 10.22
N LYS A 100 20.96 -0.56 10.48
CA LYS A 100 21.25 0.05 11.79
C LYS A 100 20.13 0.98 12.24
N ARG A 101 19.62 1.83 11.34
CA ARG A 101 18.54 2.77 11.66
C ARG A 101 17.24 2.05 12.01
N ILE A 102 16.83 1.06 11.22
CA ILE A 102 15.59 0.29 11.48
C ILE A 102 15.72 -0.48 12.79
N ALA A 103 16.84 -1.17 13.01
CA ALA A 103 17.11 -1.90 14.25
C ALA A 103 16.97 -1.00 15.49
N ALA A 104 17.55 0.21 15.44
CA ALA A 104 17.43 1.19 16.52
C ALA A 104 15.97 1.66 16.76
N LEU A 105 15.16 1.78 15.70
CA LEU A 105 13.75 2.20 15.81
C LEU A 105 12.84 1.09 16.31
N THR A 106 13.12 -0.17 15.96
CA THR A 106 12.27 -1.32 16.31
C THR A 106 12.71 -2.03 17.58
N GLY A 107 13.93 -1.77 18.06
CA GLY A 107 14.55 -2.50 19.17
C GLY A 107 15.07 -3.89 18.79
N ALA A 108 15.15 -4.21 17.49
CA ALA A 108 15.71 -5.47 17.01
C ALA A 108 17.25 -5.45 17.05
N GLU A 109 17.88 -6.62 17.13
CA GLU A 109 19.34 -6.75 17.08
C GLU A 109 19.93 -6.36 15.71
N ALA A 110 19.18 -6.61 14.64
CA ALA A 110 19.53 -6.27 13.27
C ALA A 110 18.27 -6.14 12.40
N ALA A 111 18.39 -5.46 11.26
CA ALA A 111 17.33 -5.35 10.28
C ALA A 111 17.89 -5.39 8.86
N LEU A 112 17.10 -5.93 7.93
CA LEU A 112 17.41 -6.02 6.50
C LEU A 112 16.22 -5.51 5.69
N VAL A 113 16.48 -4.60 4.76
CA VAL A 113 15.48 -4.17 3.78
C VAL A 113 15.44 -5.17 2.63
N THR A 114 14.23 -5.55 2.21
CA THR A 114 14.00 -6.45 1.09
C THR A 114 13.06 -5.80 0.07
N ALA A 115 12.88 -6.42 -1.09
CA ALA A 115 11.96 -5.95 -2.12
C ALA A 115 10.47 -6.00 -1.69
N GLY A 116 10.15 -6.66 -0.57
CA GLY A 116 8.79 -6.75 -0.05
C GLY A 116 8.59 -7.98 0.85
N ALA A 117 7.37 -8.14 1.37
CA ALA A 117 7.04 -9.18 2.34
C ALA A 117 7.32 -10.61 1.83
N ALA A 118 6.99 -10.91 0.57
CA ALA A 118 7.28 -12.22 -0.01
C ALA A 118 8.79 -12.52 -0.05
N SER A 119 9.61 -11.53 -0.44
CA SER A 119 11.07 -11.65 -0.42
C SER A 119 11.62 -11.81 0.99
N ALA A 120 11.06 -11.09 1.97
CA ALA A 120 11.43 -11.25 3.38
C ALA A 120 11.11 -12.66 3.90
N LEU A 121 9.95 -13.22 3.55
CA LEU A 121 9.59 -14.59 3.91
C LEU A 121 10.57 -15.59 3.28
N THR A 122 10.85 -15.49 1.97
CA THR A 122 11.79 -16.38 1.30
C THR A 122 13.20 -16.30 1.92
N LEU A 123 13.74 -15.09 2.10
CA LEU A 123 15.08 -14.91 2.66
C LEU A 123 15.15 -15.35 4.14
N GLY A 124 14.14 -15.03 4.94
CA GLY A 124 14.07 -15.44 6.34
C GLY A 124 13.97 -16.96 6.48
N THR A 125 13.14 -17.62 5.66
CA THR A 125 13.04 -19.07 5.61
C THR A 125 14.36 -19.70 5.16
N ALA A 126 15.01 -19.18 4.11
CA ALA A 126 16.31 -19.65 3.64
C ALA A 126 17.40 -19.53 4.71
N ALA A 127 17.46 -18.39 5.42
CA ALA A 127 18.38 -18.17 6.51
C ALA A 127 18.15 -19.16 7.66
N CYS A 128 16.89 -19.46 7.98
CA CYS A 128 16.56 -20.53 8.91
C CYS A 128 17.12 -21.86 8.39
N VAL A 129 16.70 -22.32 7.20
CA VAL A 129 17.02 -23.64 6.63
C VAL A 129 18.53 -23.90 6.49
N ALA A 130 19.26 -23.00 5.83
CA ALA A 130 20.67 -23.20 5.50
C ALA A 130 21.63 -22.67 6.58
N GLY A 131 21.19 -21.74 7.43
CA GLY A 131 22.05 -21.09 8.42
C GLY A 131 23.15 -20.26 7.74
N LYS A 132 24.40 -20.45 8.18
CA LYS A 132 25.58 -19.72 7.68
C LYS A 132 26.47 -20.56 6.75
N ASP A 133 26.04 -21.78 6.40
CA ASP A 133 26.81 -22.72 5.60
C ASP A 133 26.73 -22.37 4.10
N PRO A 134 27.84 -21.94 3.45
CA PRO A 134 27.82 -21.49 2.07
C PRO A 134 27.40 -22.58 1.06
N ASP A 135 27.72 -23.84 1.34
CA ASP A 135 27.38 -24.95 0.45
C ASP A 135 25.89 -25.26 0.53
N LYS A 136 25.29 -25.14 1.71
CA LYS A 136 23.83 -25.22 1.86
C LYS A 136 23.10 -24.05 1.20
N ILE A 137 23.62 -22.83 1.35
CA ILE A 137 23.01 -21.63 0.74
C ILE A 137 22.96 -21.75 -0.79
N LYS A 138 24.04 -22.20 -1.42
CA LYS A 138 24.12 -22.36 -2.89
C LYS A 138 23.19 -23.45 -3.44
N ARG A 139 22.81 -24.42 -2.61
CA ARG A 139 22.00 -25.57 -3.01
C ARG A 139 20.49 -25.31 -2.97
N ILE A 140 20.02 -24.28 -2.27
CA ILE A 140 18.59 -23.91 -2.23
C ILE A 140 18.07 -23.76 -3.68
N PRO A 141 16.94 -24.39 -4.05
CA PRO A 141 15.93 -24.99 -3.17
C PRO A 141 16.08 -26.48 -2.87
N ASP A 142 17.19 -27.14 -3.22
CA ASP A 142 17.45 -28.51 -2.75
C ASP A 142 17.82 -28.50 -1.26
N THR A 143 16.85 -28.86 -0.42
CA THR A 143 17.02 -28.94 1.04
C THR A 143 17.39 -30.34 1.54
N THR A 144 17.84 -31.25 0.67
CA THR A 144 18.20 -32.62 1.08
C THR A 144 19.29 -32.60 2.15
N GLY A 145 19.00 -33.20 3.31
CA GLY A 145 19.89 -33.18 4.48
C GLY A 145 19.86 -31.89 5.30
N MET A 146 18.90 -30.99 5.04
CA MET A 146 18.64 -29.77 5.81
C MET A 146 17.28 -29.84 6.51
N LYS A 147 17.05 -28.99 7.52
CA LYS A 147 15.70 -28.83 8.08
C LYS A 147 14.79 -28.18 7.04
N ASN A 148 13.58 -28.70 6.86
CA ASN A 148 12.71 -28.25 5.78
C ASN A 148 11.22 -28.17 6.12
N GLU A 149 10.85 -28.24 7.40
CA GLU A 149 9.46 -28.07 7.84
C GLU A 149 9.20 -26.65 8.37
N VAL A 150 8.10 -26.03 7.94
CA VAL A 150 7.71 -24.69 8.42
C VAL A 150 6.27 -24.70 8.94
N ILE A 151 6.09 -24.34 10.21
CA ILE A 151 4.78 -24.23 10.85
C ILE A 151 4.24 -22.82 10.66
N ILE A 152 3.01 -22.72 10.14
CA ILE A 152 2.31 -21.45 9.95
C ILE A 152 0.96 -21.52 10.64
N GLN A 153 0.67 -20.55 11.50
CA GLN A 153 -0.63 -20.45 12.17
C GLN A 153 -1.75 -20.25 11.14
N LYS A 154 -2.89 -20.92 11.35
CA LYS A 154 -4.03 -20.90 10.41
C LYS A 154 -4.49 -19.48 10.05
N LEU A 155 -4.49 -18.56 11.01
CA LEU A 155 -4.89 -17.15 10.81
C LEU A 155 -3.84 -16.33 10.03
N HIS A 156 -2.58 -16.78 9.97
CA HIS A 156 -1.51 -16.12 9.24
C HIS A 156 -1.31 -16.71 7.83
N ARG A 157 -2.29 -17.46 7.32
CA ARG A 157 -2.30 -17.91 5.93
C ARG A 157 -2.81 -16.78 5.05
N PHE A 158 -1.94 -16.27 4.17
CA PHE A 158 -2.24 -15.18 3.22
C PHE A 158 -1.44 -15.39 1.95
N GLY A 159 -1.77 -14.71 0.85
CA GLY A 159 -1.22 -15.01 -0.47
C GLY A 159 0.32 -15.02 -0.60
N SER A 160 1.08 -14.32 0.26
CA SER A 160 2.54 -14.34 0.20
C SER A 160 3.18 -15.47 1.02
N ASP A 161 2.44 -16.19 1.87
CA ASP A 161 2.99 -17.28 2.67
C ASP A 161 3.53 -18.44 1.80
N HIS A 162 3.03 -18.57 0.56
CA HIS A 162 3.55 -19.50 -0.44
C HIS A 162 5.04 -19.27 -0.75
N ALA A 163 5.55 -18.05 -0.56
CA ALA A 163 6.95 -17.70 -0.78
C ALA A 163 7.92 -18.47 0.14
N VAL A 164 7.43 -19.02 1.25
CA VAL A 164 8.17 -19.94 2.12
C VAL A 164 8.56 -21.21 1.35
N ARG A 165 7.64 -21.77 0.56
CA ARG A 165 7.87 -23.00 -0.22
C ARG A 165 8.87 -22.82 -1.35
N ALA A 166 9.12 -21.59 -1.81
CA ALA A 166 10.15 -21.30 -2.81
C ALA A 166 11.56 -21.69 -2.36
N VAL A 167 11.77 -21.90 -1.05
CA VAL A 167 13.04 -22.36 -0.46
C VAL A 167 13.20 -23.89 -0.55
N GLY A 168 12.16 -24.64 -0.94
CA GLY A 168 12.16 -26.12 -0.94
C GLY A 168 11.61 -26.75 0.34
N THR A 169 10.99 -25.95 1.21
CA THR A 169 10.38 -26.41 2.46
C THR A 169 8.97 -26.95 2.26
N ARG A 170 8.51 -27.82 3.19
CA ARG A 170 7.18 -28.42 3.25
C ARG A 170 6.33 -27.88 4.40
#